data_AF-U2IRX6-F1
#
_entry.id   AF-U2IRX6-F1
#
_cell.length_a   1.000
_cell.length_b   1.000
_cell.length_c   1.000
_cell.angle_alpha   90.00
_cell.angle_beta   90.00
_cell.angle_gamma   90.00
#
_symmetry.space_group_name_H-M   'P 1'
#
loop_
_entity.id
_entity.type
_entity.pdbx_description
1 polymer ?
#
loop_
_entity_poly.entity_id
_entity_poly.type
_entity_poly.pdbx_seq_one_letter_code
_entity_poly.pdbx_strand_id
1 'polypeptide(L)'
;MERSVMGKALEDIAQKLKDSSKKAQLIYAFNGTGKTRLSQKFKKLVCSNFPEEEDGFLTRDKILYYNAFTEDLFYWDNDLEGDLDFKLKIQDNSFIR
;
A
#
# COMPACT_ATOMS: atom_id res chain seq x y z
N MET A 1 -38.36 -1.13 -10.31
CA MET A 1 -37.42 -2.15 -9.79
C MET A 1 -36.02 -1.73 -10.22
N GLU A 2 -35.43 -0.76 -9.51
CA GLU A 2 -34.10 -0.23 -9.85
C GLU A 2 -33.04 -1.23 -9.41
N ARG A 3 -32.32 -1.78 -10.39
CA ARG A 3 -31.06 -2.47 -10.14
C ARG A 3 -29.98 -1.41 -9.97
N SER A 4 -29.85 -0.89 -8.74
CA SER A 4 -28.60 -0.26 -8.31
C SER A 4 -27.54 -1.36 -8.28
N VAL A 5 -26.78 -1.49 -9.37
CA VAL A 5 -25.48 -2.13 -9.32
C VAL A 5 -24.63 -1.20 -8.48
N MET A 6 -24.71 -1.41 -7.17
CA MET A 6 -23.92 -0.75 -6.15
C MET A 6 -22.46 -1.18 -6.32
N GLY A 7 -21.80 -0.68 -7.36
CA GLY A 7 -20.36 -0.60 -7.39
C GLY A 7 -19.99 0.27 -6.21
N LYS A 8 -19.66 -0.36 -5.06
CA LYS A 8 -19.26 0.34 -3.84
C LYS A 8 -18.29 1.45 -4.23
N ALA A 9 -18.57 2.69 -3.84
CA ALA A 9 -17.66 3.78 -4.11
C ALA A 9 -16.29 3.40 -3.51
N LEU A 10 -15.19 3.80 -4.16
CA LEU A 10 -13.85 3.45 -3.67
C LEU A 10 -13.62 3.95 -2.23
N GLU A 11 -14.31 5.04 -1.89
CA GLU A 11 -14.45 5.61 -0.56
C GLU A 11 -15.04 4.60 0.44
N ASP A 12 -16.14 3.93 0.09
CA ASP A 12 -16.77 2.91 0.96
C ASP A 12 -15.86 1.71 1.19
N ILE A 13 -15.11 1.32 0.15
CA ILE A 13 -14.14 0.23 0.24
C ILE A 13 -13.00 0.64 1.16
N ALA A 14 -12.46 1.85 0.99
CA ALA A 14 -11.38 2.36 1.83
C ALA A 14 -11.81 2.50 3.31
N GLN A 15 -13.05 2.92 3.56
CA GLN A 15 -13.60 2.99 4.91
C GLN A 15 -13.75 1.61 5.54
N LYS A 16 -14.27 0.62 4.78
CA LYS A 16 -14.35 -0.78 5.24
C LYS A 16 -12.99 -1.38 5.57
N LEU A 17 -11.95 -1.03 4.82
CA LEU A 17 -10.60 -1.48 5.10
C LEU A 17 -10.07 -0.90 6.42
N LYS A 18 -10.38 0.37 6.71
CA LYS A 18 -9.98 1.07 7.95
C LYS A 18 -10.70 0.52 9.17
N ASP A 19 -12.00 0.23 9.04
CA ASP A 19 -12.83 -0.24 10.17
C ASP A 19 -12.69 -1.74 10.44
N SER A 20 -11.97 -2.46 9.58
CA SER A 20 -11.71 -3.89 9.73
C SER A 20 -10.86 -4.16 10.97
N SER A 21 -11.29 -5.10 11.81
CA SER A 21 -10.51 -5.60 12.95
C SER A 21 -9.40 -6.58 12.55
N LYS A 22 -9.23 -6.85 11.26
CA LYS A 22 -8.20 -7.76 10.74
C LYS A 22 -6.84 -7.08 10.73
N LYS A 23 -5.84 -7.72 11.34
CA LYS A 23 -4.44 -7.23 11.36
C LYS A 23 -3.80 -7.19 9.96
N ALA A 24 -4.23 -8.06 9.06
CA ALA A 24 -3.73 -8.12 7.68
C ALA A 24 -4.90 -8.34 6.70
N GLN A 25 -4.87 -7.63 5.57
CA GLN A 25 -5.88 -7.72 4.52
C GLN A 25 -5.17 -7.71 3.16
N LEU A 26 -5.43 -8.72 2.32
CA LEU A 26 -4.90 -8.79 0.96
C LEU A 26 -5.99 -8.39 -0.03
N ILE A 27 -5.68 -7.44 -0.91
CA ILE A 27 -6.57 -7.01 -1.99
C ILE A 27 -5.86 -7.26 -3.30
N TYR A 28 -6.46 -8.13 -4.12
CA TYR A 28 -5.97 -8.45 -5.45
C TYR A 28 -7.02 -8.07 -6.50
N ALA A 29 -6.56 -7.48 -7.61
CA ALA A 29 -7.44 -7.10 -8.72
C ALA A 29 -6.65 -6.95 -10.03
N PHE A 30 -7.34 -7.08 -11.16
CA PHE A 30 -6.77 -6.90 -12.50
C PHE A 30 -6.27 -5.47 -12.77
N ASN A 31 -5.53 -5.27 -13.87
CA ASN A 31 -5.11 -3.93 -14.29
C ASN A 31 -6.31 -3.05 -14.66
N GLY A 32 -6.19 -1.73 -14.45
CA GLY A 32 -7.29 -0.79 -14.71
C GLY A 32 -8.43 -0.79 -13.69
N THR A 33 -8.43 -1.67 -12.68
CA THR A 33 -9.51 -1.77 -11.67
C THR A 33 -9.45 -0.70 -10.57
N GLY A 34 -8.52 0.25 -10.63
CA GLY A 34 -8.43 1.36 -9.68
C GLY A 34 -7.68 1.06 -8.38
N LYS A 35 -6.84 0.01 -8.31
CA LYS A 35 -5.98 -0.30 -7.15
C LYS A 35 -5.20 0.92 -6.64
N THR A 36 -4.54 1.65 -7.54
CA THR A 36 -3.80 2.87 -7.22
C THR A 36 -4.70 3.99 -6.69
N ARG A 37 -5.94 4.09 -7.19
CA ARG A 37 -6.90 5.09 -6.71
C ARG A 37 -7.43 4.73 -5.33
N LEU A 38 -7.63 3.43 -5.05
CA LEU A 38 -8.00 2.93 -3.73
C LEU A 38 -6.90 3.17 -2.70
N SER A 39 -5.64 2.86 -3.01
CA SER A 39 -4.52 3.07 -2.08
C SER A 39 -4.33 4.54 -1.72
N GLN A 40 -4.49 5.46 -2.68
CA GLN A 40 -4.43 6.89 -2.43
C GLN A 40 -5.59 7.39 -1.56
N LYS A 41 -6.81 6.88 -1.76
CA LYS A 41 -7.98 7.20 -0.92
C LYS A 41 -7.81 6.67 0.49
N PHE A 42 -7.33 5.45 0.64
CA PHE A 42 -7.01 4.86 1.94
C PHE A 42 -5.91 5.63 2.67
N LYS A 43 -4.84 6.01 1.97
CA LYS A 43 -3.77 6.87 2.51
C LYS A 43 -4.35 8.15 3.09
N LYS A 44 -5.19 8.86 2.31
CA LYS A 44 -5.87 10.07 2.80
C LYS A 44 -6.72 9.77 4.04
N LEU A 45 -7.57 8.74 4.05
CA LEU A 45 -8.42 8.42 5.20
C LEU A 45 -7.67 8.10 6.51
N VAL A 46 -6.47 7.54 6.43
CA VAL A 46 -5.63 7.26 7.60
C VAL A 46 -4.84 8.51 8.03
N CYS A 47 -4.45 9.35 7.07
CA CYS A 47 -3.67 10.57 7.33
C CYS A 47 -4.53 11.78 7.72
N SER A 48 -5.78 11.89 7.23
CA SER A 48 -6.70 13.03 7.47
C SER A 48 -7.06 13.26 8.94
N ASN A 49 -6.73 12.33 9.84
CA ASN A 49 -6.87 12.53 11.28
C ASN A 49 -5.71 13.38 11.87
N PHE A 50 -4.78 13.87 11.05
CA PHE A 50 -3.62 14.65 11.46
C PHE A 50 -3.55 15.90 10.57
N PRO A 51 -3.60 17.12 11.13
CA PRO A 51 -3.47 18.35 10.36
C PRO A 51 -2.11 18.37 9.66
N GLU A 52 -2.10 18.84 8.42
CA GLU A 52 -1.01 18.76 7.43
C GLU A 52 0.27 19.53 7.79
N GLU A 53 0.50 19.93 9.05
CA GLU A 53 1.51 20.93 9.39
C GLU A 53 2.88 20.40 9.86
N GLU A 54 3.07 19.10 10.08
CA GLU A 54 4.41 18.58 10.41
C GLU A 54 4.79 17.39 9.54
N ASP A 55 5.37 17.76 8.38
CA ASP A 55 6.32 17.00 7.59
C ASP A 55 5.90 15.60 7.10
N GLY A 56 6.45 15.20 5.96
CA GLY A 56 6.30 13.84 5.42
C GLY A 56 6.70 12.70 6.38
N PHE A 57 7.17 13.01 7.59
CA PHE A 57 7.48 12.11 8.70
C PHE A 57 6.23 11.44 9.32
N LEU A 58 5.17 12.17 9.69
CA LEU A 58 4.00 11.57 10.38
C LEU A 58 3.20 10.58 9.51
N THR A 59 3.28 10.77 8.18
CA THR A 59 2.68 9.84 7.21
C THR A 59 3.46 8.53 7.13
N ARG A 60 4.78 8.57 7.31
CA ARG A 60 5.68 7.42 7.24
C ARG A 60 5.45 6.49 8.44
N ASP A 61 5.28 7.03 9.65
CA ASP A 61 5.08 6.21 10.86
C ASP A 61 3.80 5.37 10.85
N LYS A 62 2.82 5.69 10.01
CA LYS A 62 1.51 5.03 9.95
C LYS A 62 1.25 4.28 8.66
N ILE A 63 1.77 4.75 7.54
CA ILE A 63 1.56 4.13 6.24
C ILE A 63 2.88 3.94 5.51
N LEU A 64 3.11 2.68 5.18
CA LEU A 64 4.14 2.24 4.28
C LEU A 64 3.55 2.10 2.87
N TYR A 65 3.90 3.02 1.97
CA TYR A 65 3.39 3.04 0.60
C TYR A 65 4.50 2.66 -0.37
N TYR A 66 4.30 1.54 -1.06
CA TYR A 66 5.17 1.11 -2.15
C TYR A 66 4.33 0.87 -3.40
N ASN A 67 4.85 1.32 -4.54
CA ASN A 67 4.39 0.93 -5.86
C ASN A 67 5.62 0.69 -6.74
N ALA A 68 5.42 0.13 -7.94
CA ALA A 68 6.51 -0.11 -8.89
C ALA A 68 7.25 1.17 -9.36
N PHE A 69 6.82 2.37 -8.94
CA PHE A 69 7.46 3.66 -9.24
C PHE A 69 8.19 4.26 -8.02
N THR A 70 7.91 3.81 -6.80
CA THR A 70 8.49 4.30 -5.55
C THR A 70 9.24 3.13 -4.93
N GLU A 71 10.53 3.05 -5.24
CA GLU A 71 11.61 2.20 -4.69
C GLU A 71 11.18 0.89 -3.99
N ASP A 72 11.60 -0.25 -4.53
CA ASP A 72 11.33 -1.55 -3.92
C ASP A 72 12.00 -1.68 -2.54
N LEU A 73 11.23 -2.10 -1.52
CA LEU A 73 11.76 -2.44 -0.18
C LEU A 73 12.82 -3.52 -0.20
N PHE A 74 12.70 -4.42 -1.15
CA PHE A 74 13.54 -5.59 -1.28
C PHE A 74 13.56 -6.03 -2.73
N TYR A 75 14.66 -6.64 -3.11
CA TYR A 75 14.80 -7.29 -4.40
C TYR A 75 15.42 -8.67 -4.19
N TRP A 76 15.13 -9.57 -5.12
CA TRP A 76 15.81 -10.86 -5.16
C TRP A 76 17.12 -10.67 -5.91
N ASP A 77 18.23 -10.85 -5.19
CA ASP A 77 19.53 -11.00 -5.81
C ASP A 77 19.61 -12.43 -6.35
N ASN A 78 19.33 -12.53 -7.65
CA ASN A 78 19.49 -13.76 -8.39
C ASN A 78 20.89 -13.71 -8.94
N ASP A 79 21.84 -14.33 -8.24
CA ASP A 79 23.23 -14.42 -8.70
C ASP A 79 23.26 -15.22 -10.02
N LEU A 80 23.22 -14.48 -11.13
CA LEU A 80 23.16 -15.04 -12.49
C LEU A 80 24.53 -15.58 -12.95
N GLU A 81 25.62 -15.23 -12.26
CA GLU A 81 26.99 -15.52 -12.69
C GLU A 81 27.72 -16.57 -11.83
N GLY A 82 27.32 -16.84 -10.59
CA GLY A 82 28.00 -17.84 -9.75
C GLY A 82 27.12 -18.48 -8.69
N ASP A 83 26.95 -19.80 -8.76
CA ASP A 83 26.46 -20.67 -7.68
C ASP A 83 25.24 -20.17 -6.85
N LEU A 84 24.04 -20.24 -7.43
CA LEU A 84 22.70 -20.47 -6.83
C LEU A 84 22.35 -19.87 -5.44
N ASP A 85 23.02 -18.82 -4.97
CA ASP A 85 22.80 -18.28 -3.63
C ASP A 85 21.75 -17.16 -3.68
N PHE A 86 20.49 -17.57 -3.89
CA PHE A 86 19.34 -16.67 -3.97
C PHE A 86 19.12 -15.94 -2.64
N LYS A 87 19.43 -14.64 -2.61
CA LYS A 87 19.31 -13.82 -1.40
C LYS A 87 18.24 -12.75 -1.59
N LEU A 88 17.30 -12.71 -0.65
CA LEU A 88 16.40 -11.57 -0.52
C LEU A 88 17.20 -10.41 0.08
N LYS A 89 17.52 -9.40 -0.74
CA LYS A 89 18.20 -8.19 -0.28
C LYS A 89 17.16 -7.15 0.10
N ILE A 90 17.18 -6.75 1.36
CA ILE A 90 16.36 -5.65 1.88
C ILE A 90 17.13 -4.35 1.59
N GLN A 91 16.47 -3.38 0.97
CA GLN A 91 17.04 -2.05 0.75
C GLN A 91 17.09 -1.28 2.05
N ASP A 92 18.20 -0.56 2.29
CA ASP A 92 18.34 0.33 3.44
C ASP A 92 17.21 1.36 3.42
N ASN A 93 16.39 1.35 4.47
CA ASN A 93 15.29 2.30 4.62
C ASN A 93 15.07 2.67 6.08
N SER A 94 14.42 3.82 6.30
CA SER A 94 14.17 4.35 7.65
C SER A 94 13.24 3.51 8.53
N PHE A 95 12.62 2.45 8.01
CA PHE A 95 11.65 1.62 8.73
C PHE A 95 12.24 0.35 9.35
N ILE A 96 13.39 -0.12 8.85
CA ILE A 96 13.99 -1.40 9.24
C ILE A 96 15.23 -1.18 10.15
N ARG A 97 15.40 0.03 10.68
CA ARG A 97 16.53 0.40 11.53
C ARG A 97 16.31 0.11 13.00
#